data_AF-A0AAV6WUH9-F1
#
_entry.id   AF-A0AAV6WUH9-F1
#
_cell.length_a   1.000
_cell.length_b   1.000
_cell.length_c   1.000
_cell.angle_alpha   90.00
_cell.angle_beta   90.00
_cell.angle_gamma   90.00
#
_symmetry.space_group_name_H-M   'P 1'
#
loop_
_entity.id
_entity.type
_entity.pdbx_description
1 polymer ?
#
loop_
_entity_poly.entity_id
_entity_poly.type
_entity_poly.pdbx_seq_one_letter_code
_entity_poly.pdbx_strand_id
1 'polypeptide(L)'
;MVRAREVNHFEIALQIKMDAQDIRVATLESQRKSIVVVPQDTVLFNDTVYHNIHYGRLSATEEEACDVVGRAAIHDTILKFPENYSTMVGERGLKLSGGEKQRVALARTFLKAPPLL
;
A
#
# COMPACT_ATOMS: atom_id res chain seq x y z
N MET A 1 -25.19 -50.49 22.74
CA MET A 1 -25.13 -49.32 23.65
C MET A 1 -23.73 -48.71 23.54
N VAL A 2 -23.55 -47.72 22.66
CA VAL A 2 -22.28 -46.99 22.46
C VAL A 2 -22.57 -45.53 22.79
N ARG A 3 -21.87 -44.98 23.79
CA ARG A 3 -21.96 -43.58 24.21
C ARG A 3 -21.42 -42.68 23.08
N ALA A 4 -22.24 -41.75 22.60
CA ALA A 4 -21.78 -40.63 21.80
C ALA A 4 -20.83 -39.77 22.65
N ARG A 5 -19.61 -39.54 22.17
CA ARG A 5 -18.68 -38.58 22.77
C ARG A 5 -19.17 -37.17 22.42
N GLU A 6 -19.39 -36.33 23.42
CA GLU A 6 -19.60 -34.91 23.26
C GLU A 6 -18.38 -34.29 22.55
N VAL A 7 -18.62 -33.66 21.40
CA VAL A 7 -17.63 -32.85 20.71
C VAL A 7 -17.68 -31.48 21.37
N ASN A 8 -16.71 -31.18 22.23
CA ASN A 8 -16.56 -29.83 22.80
C ASN A 8 -16.26 -28.84 21.66
N HIS A 9 -17.17 -27.88 21.46
CA HIS A 9 -16.96 -26.73 20.61
C HIS A 9 -15.91 -25.83 21.30
N PHE A 10 -14.69 -25.76 20.75
CA PHE A 10 -13.70 -24.79 21.19
C PHE A 10 -13.98 -23.47 20.46
N GLU A 11 -14.65 -22.52 21.12
CA GLU A 11 -14.64 -21.13 20.67
C GLU A 11 -13.25 -20.53 20.95
N ILE A 12 -12.52 -20.23 19.88
CA ILE A 12 -11.26 -19.52 19.98
C ILE A 12 -11.58 -18.02 20.13
N ALA A 13 -11.56 -17.52 21.37
CA ALA A 13 -11.74 -16.10 21.65
C ALA A 13 -10.45 -15.31 21.36
N LEU A 14 -10.23 -14.94 20.09
CA LEU A 14 -9.11 -14.09 19.67
C LEU A 14 -9.54 -12.62 19.58
N GLN A 15 -8.71 -11.74 20.13
CA GLN A 15 -8.83 -10.29 19.99
C GLN A 15 -7.55 -9.74 19.36
N ILE A 16 -7.69 -8.86 18.36
CA ILE A 16 -6.59 -8.12 17.75
C ILE A 16 -6.66 -6.70 18.30
N LYS A 17 -5.53 -6.23 18.84
CA LYS A 17 -5.42 -4.88 19.41
C LYS A 17 -4.42 -4.04 18.63
N MET A 18 -4.75 -2.77 18.45
CA MET A 18 -3.85 -1.73 17.96
C MET A 18 -3.82 -0.63 19.02
N ASP A 19 -2.64 -0.23 19.49
CA ASP A 19 -2.48 0.71 20.62
C ASP A 19 -3.32 0.36 21.86
N ALA A 20 -3.35 -0.95 22.20
CA ALA A 20 -4.14 -1.54 23.28
C ALA A 20 -5.68 -1.44 23.11
N GLN A 21 -6.20 -0.89 22.03
CA GLN A 21 -7.62 -0.87 21.67
C GLN A 21 -7.97 -2.04 20.75
N ASP A 22 -9.11 -2.70 21.00
CA ASP A 22 -9.64 -3.70 20.06
C ASP A 22 -10.00 -3.04 18.73
N ILE A 23 -9.52 -3.61 17.62
CA ILE A 23 -9.76 -3.07 16.28
C ILE A 23 -11.26 -3.03 15.94
N ARG A 24 -12.12 -3.82 16.58
CA ARG A 24 -13.57 -3.80 16.31
C ARG A 24 -14.26 -2.53 16.82
N VAL A 25 -13.59 -1.74 17.67
CA VAL A 25 -14.15 -0.53 18.30
C VAL A 25 -13.89 0.73 17.47
N ALA A 26 -12.82 0.75 16.67
CA ALA A 26 -12.50 1.91 15.82
C ALA A 26 -13.25 1.85 14.47
N THR A 27 -13.44 3.01 13.85
CA THR A 27 -14.03 3.05 12.51
C THR A 27 -13.05 2.53 11.46
N LEU A 28 -13.58 1.87 10.44
CA LEU A 28 -12.77 1.34 9.34
C LEU A 28 -11.97 2.44 8.62
N GLU A 29 -12.52 3.65 8.54
CA GLU A 29 -11.84 4.82 7.95
C GLU A 29 -10.63 5.24 8.80
N SER A 30 -10.79 5.38 10.11
CA SER A 30 -9.71 5.71 11.04
C SER A 30 -8.57 4.70 10.94
N GLN A 31 -8.88 3.41 10.93
CA GLN A 31 -7.88 2.35 10.80
C GLN A 31 -7.13 2.41 9.49
N ARG A 32 -7.85 2.59 8.37
CA ARG A 32 -7.24 2.66 7.05
C ARG A 32 -6.38 3.90 6.84
N LYS A 33 -6.62 4.99 7.59
CA LYS A 33 -5.71 6.15 7.60
C LYS A 33 -4.41 5.83 8.35
N SER A 34 -4.50 5.03 9.42
CA SER A 34 -3.35 4.65 10.25
C SER A 34 -2.45 3.56 9.65
N ILE A 35 -2.89 2.86 8.60
CA ILE A 35 -2.18 1.72 8.01
C ILE A 35 -1.93 1.94 6.52
N VAL A 36 -0.75 1.58 6.03
CA VAL A 36 -0.51 1.30 4.61
C VAL A 36 -0.15 -0.16 4.43
N VAL A 37 -0.43 -0.70 3.25
CA VAL A 37 -0.07 -2.06 2.88
C VAL A 37 0.75 -1.99 1.59
N VAL A 38 1.93 -2.62 1.61
CA VAL A 38 2.75 -2.83 0.42
C VAL A 38 2.61 -4.30 0.00
N PRO A 39 1.73 -4.62 -0.98
CA PRO A 39 1.53 -5.99 -1.40
C PRO A 39 2.76 -6.50 -2.17
N GLN A 40 3.00 -7.82 -2.08
CA GLN A 40 4.06 -8.49 -2.84
C GLN A 40 3.95 -8.20 -4.35
N ASP A 41 2.73 -8.30 -4.89
CA ASP A 41 2.38 -7.91 -6.24
C ASP A 41 1.65 -6.56 -6.24
N THR A 42 2.42 -5.50 -6.45
CA THR A 42 1.86 -4.15 -6.55
C THR A 42 1.13 -3.96 -7.87
N VAL A 43 -0.15 -3.60 -7.77
CA VAL A 43 -0.98 -3.18 -8.90
C VAL A 43 -0.78 -1.69 -9.17
N LEU A 44 -0.64 -1.36 -10.45
CA LEU A 44 -0.56 0.01 -10.95
C LEU A 44 -1.86 0.34 -11.68
N PHE A 45 -2.31 1.58 -11.51
CA PHE A 45 -3.36 2.14 -12.34
C PHE A 45 -2.84 2.34 -13.76
N ASN A 46 -3.75 2.28 -14.74
CA ASN A 46 -3.49 2.60 -16.14
C ASN A 46 -3.37 4.12 -16.32
N ASP A 47 -2.31 4.69 -15.77
CA ASP A 47 -2.07 6.14 -15.68
C ASP A 47 -0.55 6.40 -15.65
N THR A 48 -0.15 7.65 -15.55
CA THR A 48 1.24 8.09 -15.42
C THR A 48 1.92 7.50 -14.18
N VAL A 49 3.25 7.42 -14.21
CA VAL A 49 4.04 7.06 -13.02
C VAL A 49 3.78 8.05 -11.89
N TYR A 50 3.73 9.34 -12.21
CA TYR A 50 3.41 10.40 -11.23
C TYR A 50 2.07 10.13 -10.54
N HIS A 51 1.00 9.90 -11.30
CA HIS A 51 -0.32 9.62 -10.73
C HIS A 51 -0.29 8.40 -9.81
N ASN A 52 0.41 7.34 -10.25
CA ASN A 52 0.58 6.15 -9.44
C ASN A 52 1.29 6.43 -8.11
N ILE A 53 2.24 7.36 -8.03
CA ILE A 53 2.90 7.78 -6.78
C ILE A 53 1.97 8.68 -5.95
N HIS A 54 1.41 9.72 -6.58
CA HIS A 54 0.54 10.73 -5.97
C HIS A 54 -0.71 10.12 -5.33
N TYR A 55 -1.18 8.98 -5.86
CA TYR A 55 -2.27 8.20 -5.26
C TYR A 55 -2.03 7.82 -3.79
N GLY A 56 -0.78 7.82 -3.30
CA GLY A 56 -0.50 7.65 -1.86
C GLY A 56 -1.19 8.70 -0.98
N ARG A 57 -1.30 9.95 -1.44
CA ARG A 57 -2.02 11.04 -0.78
C ARG A 57 -2.40 12.10 -1.81
N LEU A 58 -3.66 12.08 -2.27
CA LEU A 58 -4.15 12.98 -3.33
C LEU A 58 -4.13 14.47 -2.97
N SER A 59 -4.05 14.81 -1.67
CA SER A 59 -3.91 16.18 -1.21
C SER A 59 -2.46 16.66 -1.16
N ALA A 60 -1.49 15.83 -1.53
CA ALA A 60 -0.08 16.20 -1.50
C ALA A 60 0.27 17.15 -2.65
N THR A 61 1.19 18.07 -2.40
CA THR A 61 1.72 18.95 -3.46
C THR A 61 2.67 18.18 -4.37
N GLU A 62 3.01 18.78 -5.52
CA GLU A 62 3.96 18.18 -6.44
C GLU A 62 5.36 18.06 -5.83
N GLU A 63 5.77 19.03 -5.01
CA GLU A 63 7.03 19.03 -4.28
C GLU A 63 7.08 17.87 -3.26
N GLU A 64 6.03 17.70 -2.46
CA GLU A 64 5.91 16.57 -1.52
C GLU A 64 5.98 15.22 -2.26
N ALA A 65 5.31 15.14 -3.42
CA ALA A 65 5.32 13.94 -4.24
C ALA A 65 6.71 13.67 -4.86
N CYS A 66 7.47 14.69 -5.22
CA CYS A 66 8.84 14.57 -5.74
C CYS A 66 9.85 14.15 -4.66
N ASP A 67 9.72 14.68 -3.44
CA ASP A 67 10.64 14.38 -2.33
C ASP A 67 10.63 12.90 -1.93
N VAL A 68 9.46 12.26 -1.98
CA VAL A 68 9.34 10.83 -1.61
C VAL A 68 9.94 9.87 -2.64
N VAL A 69 10.11 10.32 -3.89
CA VAL A 69 10.61 9.48 -4.99
C VAL A 69 12.09 9.16 -4.82
N GLY A 70 12.86 10.13 -4.28
CA GLY A 70 14.25 9.92 -3.88
C GLY A 70 14.39 8.89 -2.76
N ARG A 71 13.52 8.99 -1.74
CA ARG A 71 13.48 8.03 -0.62
C ARG A 71 13.12 6.61 -1.07
N ALA A 72 12.30 6.48 -2.10
CA ALA A 72 11.93 5.21 -2.71
C ALA A 72 12.96 4.67 -3.72
N ALA A 73 14.08 5.37 -3.96
CA ALA A 73 15.13 4.98 -4.90
C ALA A 73 14.62 4.67 -6.32
N ILE A 74 13.60 5.39 -6.80
CA ILE A 74 13.01 5.16 -8.13
C ILE A 74 13.17 6.35 -9.08
N HIS A 75 13.56 7.53 -8.58
CA HIS A 75 13.74 8.74 -9.38
C HIS A 75 14.63 8.52 -10.61
N ASP A 76 15.85 8.03 -10.42
CA ASP A 76 16.81 7.78 -11.52
C ASP A 76 16.32 6.72 -12.52
N THR A 77 15.41 5.85 -12.10
CA THR A 77 14.78 4.88 -12.98
C THR A 77 13.71 5.54 -13.83
N ILE A 78 12.89 6.39 -13.21
CA ILE A 78 11.83 7.15 -13.89
C ILE A 78 12.43 8.08 -14.94
N LEU A 79 13.55 8.74 -14.66
CA LEU A 79 14.24 9.61 -15.61
C LEU A 79 14.80 8.89 -16.85
N LYS A 80 14.80 7.56 -16.86
CA LYS A 80 15.19 6.75 -18.03
C LYS A 80 13.98 6.33 -18.88
N PHE A 81 12.75 6.59 -18.42
CA PHE A 81 11.55 6.28 -19.17
C PHE A 81 11.30 7.32 -20.28
N PRO A 82 10.59 6.96 -21.37
CA PRO A 82 10.42 7.84 -22.52
C PRO A 82 9.85 9.22 -22.20
N GLU A 83 8.94 9.30 -21.23
CA GLU A 83 8.23 10.54 -20.84
C GLU A 83 8.45 10.86 -19.35
N ASN A 84 9.51 10.32 -18.76
CA ASN A 84 9.84 10.49 -17.33
C ASN A 84 8.62 10.20 -16.44
N TYR A 85 8.26 11.14 -15.57
CA TYR A 85 7.11 11.06 -14.66
C TYR A 85 5.75 10.94 -15.36
N SER A 86 5.64 11.47 -16.57
CA SER A 86 4.42 11.41 -17.40
C SER A 86 4.29 10.08 -18.14
N THR A 87 5.28 9.18 -18.05
CA THR A 87 5.21 7.86 -18.69
C THR A 87 3.99 7.09 -18.23
N MET A 88 3.15 6.69 -19.17
CA MET A 88 1.99 5.83 -18.91
C MET A 88 2.47 4.43 -18.50
N VAL A 89 1.94 3.90 -17.39
CA VAL A 89 2.21 2.54 -16.89
C VAL A 89 0.92 1.75 -16.73
N GLY A 90 1.04 0.45 -16.43
CA GLY A 90 -0.09 -0.44 -16.14
C GLY A 90 -0.24 -1.56 -17.18
N GLU A 91 -1.48 -1.94 -17.46
CA GLU A 91 -1.81 -2.98 -18.42
C GLU A 91 -1.47 -2.57 -19.86
N ARG A 92 -1.76 -1.30 -20.23
CA ARG A 92 -1.57 -0.75 -21.59
C ARG A 92 -0.38 0.21 -21.73
N GLY A 93 0.32 0.51 -20.65
CA GLY A 93 1.50 1.37 -20.63
C GLY A 93 2.81 0.59 -20.56
N LEU A 94 3.89 1.30 -20.25
CA LEU A 94 5.20 0.72 -19.96
C LEU A 94 5.08 -0.31 -18.84
N LYS A 95 5.66 -1.49 -19.07
CA LYS A 95 5.73 -2.56 -18.07
C LYS A 95 6.90 -2.32 -17.12
N LEU A 96 6.58 -2.03 -15.87
CA LEU A 96 7.56 -2.00 -14.80
C LEU A 96 7.94 -3.42 -14.37
N SER A 97 9.22 -3.64 -14.08
CA SER A 97 9.72 -4.82 -13.37
C SER A 97 9.11 -4.95 -11.97
N GLY A 98 9.21 -6.13 -11.35
CA GLY A 98 8.72 -6.35 -9.99
C GLY A 98 9.33 -5.39 -8.96
N GLY A 99 10.65 -5.18 -9.02
CA GLY A 99 11.35 -4.27 -8.12
C GLY A 99 10.95 -2.80 -8.31
N GLU A 100 10.71 -2.37 -9.55
CA GLU A 100 10.21 -1.01 -9.84
C GLU A 100 8.79 -0.81 -9.31
N LYS A 101 7.90 -1.80 -9.49
CA LYS A 101 6.55 -1.75 -8.90
C LYS A 101 6.58 -1.64 -7.38
N GLN A 102 7.46 -2.41 -6.73
CA GLN A 102 7.64 -2.32 -5.27
C GLN A 102 8.13 -0.93 -4.85
N ARG A 103 9.08 -0.34 -5.59
CA ARG A 103 9.53 1.03 -5.30
C ARG A 103 8.43 2.08 -5.51
N VAL A 104 7.55 1.92 -6.51
CA VAL A 104 6.35 2.77 -6.62
C VAL A 104 5.43 2.62 -5.40
N ALA A 105 5.21 1.40 -4.91
CA ALA A 105 4.42 1.18 -3.69
C ALA A 105 5.08 1.78 -2.43
N LEU A 106 6.40 1.71 -2.33
CA LEU A 106 7.14 2.38 -1.26
C LEU A 106 6.98 3.90 -1.34
N ALA A 107 7.06 4.49 -2.54
CA ALA A 107 6.82 5.92 -2.73
C ALA A 107 5.41 6.34 -2.27
N ARG A 108 4.36 5.57 -2.62
CA ARG A 108 2.98 5.78 -2.11
C ARG A 108 2.95 5.79 -0.59
N THR A 109 3.70 4.87 0.02
CA THR A 109 3.72 4.70 1.47
C THR A 109 4.43 5.85 2.17
N PHE A 110 5.56 6.31 1.63
CA PHE A 110 6.25 7.48 2.15
C PHE A 110 5.43 8.76 2.00
N LEU A 111 4.63 8.87 0.95
CA LEU A 111 3.74 10.03 0.73
C LEU A 111 2.55 10.05 1.69
N LYS A 112 2.00 8.86 2.00
CA LYS A 112 0.93 8.72 2.99
C LYS A 112 1.43 8.87 4.43
N ALA A 113 2.67 8.46 4.70
CA ALA A 113 3.34 8.53 6.01
C ALA A 113 2.46 8.05 7.19
N PRO A 114 1.89 6.84 7.12
CA PRO A 114 1.08 6.31 8.23
C PRO A 114 1.96 5.99 9.46
N PRO A 115 1.36 5.92 10.66
CA PRO A 115 2.06 5.42 11.85
C PRO A 115 2.43 3.92 11.75
N LEU A 116 1.71 3.14 10.94
CA LEU A 116 1.96 1.70 10.73
C LEU A 116 2.11 1.35 9.24
N LEU A 117 3.10 0.51 8.94
CA LEU A 117 3.49 0.04 7.61
C LEU A 117 3.28 -1.47 7.45
#